data_AF-A0A6P6TD93-F1
#
_entry.id   AF-A0A6P6TD93-F1
#
_cell.length_a   1.000
_cell.length_b   1.000
_cell.length_c   1.000
_cell.angle_alpha   90.00
_cell.angle_beta   90.00
_cell.angle_gamma   90.00
#
_symmetry.space_group_name_H-M   'P 1'
#
loop_
_entity.id
_entity.type
_entity.pdbx_description
1 polymer ?
#
loop_
_entity_poly.entity_id
_entity_poly.type
_entity_poly.pdbx_seq_one_letter_code
_entity_poly.pdbx_strand_id
1 'polypeptide(L)'
;MGTSIAAYQLPLDDLVSVDHVHLTKEIEAEKNIDIPPEDLLMSLRLNAQQKYAYDTILQACFASQGHSFFIDGPGGIGKTFLYRSLLATLRSQGYIAIAVATSGIAASILPGGRTEHSRFKIPLDFSKNRTCQLSKQGSVARLLSESKLILWDEASMAKRETIEAFDDLLRDVMESELPFGGKVVVFGGDFRQTLPVIKQATKEILLQSCFLNSPLWYKLHKLKLTENMRAILDPQFSEFLLRVGEGRELVDFNGEITLPRDLVIPYYDKEESLNRLLQSIFPDLTLYSLDPYRMINRCILTPKNSSVDELNDILIKRFPGELHTFISSDKTVDQRHQGDYEDFLNSQNPKGLPPHRLMLKEIDRSY
;
A
#
# COMPACT_ATOMS: atom_id res chain seq x y z
N MET A 1 -6.68 45.99 -39.33
CA MET A 1 -6.34 44.91 -40.27
C MET A 1 -5.70 43.78 -39.48
N GLY A 2 -6.38 42.66 -39.36
CA GLY A 2 -5.85 41.45 -38.76
C GLY A 2 -6.60 40.29 -39.40
N THR A 3 -5.91 39.49 -40.20
CA THR A 3 -6.49 38.32 -40.87
C THR A 3 -6.94 37.31 -39.81
N SER A 4 -8.22 36.96 -39.84
CA SER A 4 -8.80 35.88 -39.04
C SER A 4 -8.03 34.57 -39.28
N ILE A 5 -7.87 33.78 -38.23
CA ILE A 5 -7.20 32.46 -38.23
C ILE A 5 -7.77 31.50 -39.30
N ALA A 6 -9.02 31.73 -39.72
CA ALA A 6 -9.69 31.00 -40.80
C ALA A 6 -9.02 31.15 -42.17
N ALA A 7 -8.17 32.17 -42.37
CA ALA A 7 -7.48 32.40 -43.64
C ALA A 7 -6.33 31.41 -43.93
N TYR A 8 -5.93 30.59 -42.95
CA TYR A 8 -4.73 29.75 -43.05
C TYR A 8 -4.98 28.30 -43.49
N GLN A 9 -6.23 27.91 -43.84
CA GLN A 9 -6.57 26.54 -44.28
C GLN A 9 -5.94 25.43 -43.41
N LEU A 10 -5.82 25.66 -42.10
CA LEU A 10 -5.37 24.64 -41.17
C LEU A 10 -6.57 23.70 -40.89
N PRO A 11 -6.37 22.37 -40.91
CA PRO A 11 -7.45 21.44 -40.63
C PRO A 11 -7.97 21.68 -39.21
N LEU A 12 -9.24 22.06 -39.11
CA LEU A 12 -9.93 22.38 -37.85
C LEU A 12 -10.72 21.18 -37.30
N ASP A 13 -10.60 20.02 -37.92
CA ASP A 13 -11.26 18.79 -37.48
C ASP A 13 -10.22 17.80 -36.92
N ASP A 14 -10.58 17.17 -35.80
CA ASP A 14 -9.91 16.11 -35.01
C ASP A 14 -9.04 16.46 -33.79
N LEU A 15 -8.87 17.72 -33.40
CA LEU A 15 -8.20 18.02 -32.11
C LEU A 15 -9.13 17.89 -30.88
N VAL A 16 -10.44 18.06 -31.05
CA VAL A 16 -11.41 17.97 -29.94
C VAL A 16 -11.79 16.51 -29.61
N SER A 17 -11.63 15.58 -30.56
CA SER A 17 -12.06 14.18 -30.39
C SER A 17 -11.02 13.32 -29.66
N VAL A 18 -9.72 13.57 -29.82
CA VAL A 18 -8.66 12.76 -29.21
C VAL A 18 -8.46 13.10 -27.72
N ASP A 19 -8.55 14.39 -27.35
CA ASP A 19 -8.39 14.83 -25.96
C ASP A 19 -9.53 14.32 -25.06
N HIS A 20 -10.79 14.36 -25.53
CA HIS A 20 -11.93 13.84 -24.77
C HIS A 20 -11.86 12.32 -24.54
N VAL A 21 -11.38 11.54 -25.52
CA VAL A 21 -11.22 10.08 -25.40
C VAL A 21 -10.09 9.70 -24.45
N HIS A 22 -9.01 10.49 -24.37
CA HIS A 22 -7.95 10.27 -23.38
C HIS A 22 -8.33 10.75 -21.97
N LEU A 23 -9.15 11.81 -21.87
CA LEU A 23 -9.68 12.35 -20.61
C LEU A 23 -10.61 11.39 -19.85
N THR A 24 -11.30 10.48 -20.55
CA THR A 24 -12.27 9.57 -19.91
C THR A 24 -11.69 8.20 -19.54
N LYS A 25 -10.55 7.77 -20.09
CA LYS A 25 -10.00 6.42 -19.84
C LYS A 25 -9.81 6.09 -18.36
N GLU A 26 -9.31 7.02 -17.55
CA GLU A 26 -9.10 6.77 -16.13
C GLU A 26 -10.41 6.73 -15.34
N ILE A 27 -11.40 7.53 -15.75
CA ILE A 27 -12.73 7.55 -15.16
C ILE A 27 -13.49 6.26 -15.52
N GLU A 28 -13.45 5.86 -16.78
CA GLU A 28 -14.02 4.61 -17.27
C GLU A 28 -13.36 3.41 -16.59
N ALA A 29 -12.02 3.40 -16.51
CA ALA A 29 -11.30 2.35 -15.80
C ALA A 29 -11.72 2.25 -14.33
N GLU A 30 -11.95 3.38 -13.64
CA GLU A 30 -12.38 3.38 -12.24
C GLU A 30 -13.87 3.00 -12.08
N LYS A 31 -14.74 3.39 -13.00
CA LYS A 31 -16.16 3.00 -13.00
C LYS A 31 -16.40 1.54 -13.36
N ASN A 32 -15.50 0.96 -14.16
CA ASN A 32 -15.55 -0.43 -14.59
C ASN A 32 -14.76 -1.38 -13.66
N ILE A 33 -14.38 -0.94 -12.46
CA ILE A 33 -13.77 -1.84 -11.47
C ILE A 33 -14.81 -2.87 -11.04
N ASP A 34 -14.50 -4.14 -11.28
CA ASP A 34 -15.31 -5.25 -10.80
C ASP A 34 -15.42 -5.23 -9.29
N ILE A 35 -16.65 -5.32 -8.80
CA ILE A 35 -16.95 -5.39 -7.38
C ILE A 35 -17.13 -6.87 -7.04
N PRO A 36 -16.27 -7.45 -6.19
CA PRO A 36 -16.43 -8.84 -5.78
C PRO A 36 -17.82 -9.05 -5.14
N PRO A 37 -18.59 -10.10 -5.50
CA PRO A 37 -19.92 -10.32 -4.96
C PRO A 37 -19.94 -10.39 -3.42
N GLU A 38 -18.88 -10.92 -2.82
CA GLU A 38 -18.72 -10.94 -1.37
C GLU A 38 -18.67 -9.54 -0.75
N ASP A 39 -18.15 -8.54 -1.47
CA ASP A 39 -17.99 -7.18 -0.96
C ASP A 39 -19.32 -6.44 -0.84
N LEU A 40 -20.27 -6.75 -1.73
CA LEU A 40 -21.63 -6.18 -1.69
C LEU A 40 -22.38 -6.56 -0.41
N LEU A 41 -22.05 -7.70 0.19
CA LEU A 41 -22.70 -8.22 1.39
C LEU A 41 -21.95 -7.83 2.68
N MET A 42 -20.73 -7.28 2.59
CA MET A 42 -19.91 -6.95 3.77
C MET A 42 -20.57 -5.92 4.67
N SER A 43 -21.29 -4.96 4.10
CA SER A 43 -21.97 -3.89 4.85
C SER A 43 -22.99 -4.43 5.87
N LEU A 44 -23.53 -5.64 5.65
CA LEU A 44 -24.46 -6.32 6.55
C LEU A 44 -23.76 -7.02 7.74
N ARG A 45 -22.45 -7.20 7.67
CA ARG A 45 -21.64 -7.94 8.65
C ARG A 45 -20.69 -7.04 9.45
N LEU A 46 -20.83 -5.73 9.33
CA LEU A 46 -20.06 -4.77 10.10
C LEU A 46 -20.44 -4.86 11.57
N ASN A 47 -19.44 -4.84 12.46
CA ASN A 47 -19.71 -4.68 13.89
C ASN A 47 -20.18 -3.24 14.19
N ALA A 48 -20.60 -2.97 15.43
CA ALA A 48 -21.22 -1.69 15.78
C ALA A 48 -20.33 -0.46 15.49
N GLN A 49 -19.03 -0.55 15.78
CA GLN A 49 -18.09 0.56 15.56
C GLN A 49 -17.78 0.76 14.08
N GLN A 50 -17.58 -0.33 13.33
CA GLN A 50 -17.40 -0.29 11.88
C GLN A 50 -18.64 0.27 11.20
N LYS A 51 -19.84 -0.12 11.66
CA LYS A 51 -21.12 0.37 11.14
C LYS A 51 -21.29 1.87 11.39
N TYR A 52 -20.97 2.33 12.60
CA TYR A 52 -20.96 3.76 12.92
C TYR A 52 -20.00 4.54 12.00
N ALA A 53 -18.77 4.05 11.80
CA ALA A 53 -17.81 4.68 10.90
C ALA A 53 -18.30 4.68 9.45
N TYR A 54 -18.83 3.55 8.98
CA TYR A 54 -19.40 3.38 7.65
C TYR A 54 -20.53 4.36 7.37
N ASP A 55 -21.53 4.44 8.26
CA ASP A 55 -22.68 5.33 8.11
C ASP A 55 -22.25 6.81 8.13
N THR A 56 -21.34 7.17 9.05
CA THR A 56 -20.80 8.53 9.15
C THR A 56 -20.11 8.97 7.85
N ILE A 57 -19.26 8.11 7.28
CA ILE A 57 -18.50 8.43 6.06
C ILE A 57 -19.42 8.49 4.85
N LEU A 58 -20.37 7.56 4.71
CA LEU A 58 -21.32 7.59 3.60
C LEU A 58 -22.22 8.81 3.66
N GLN A 59 -22.68 9.20 4.87
CA GLN A 59 -23.45 10.43 5.03
C GLN A 59 -22.66 11.64 4.54
N ALA A 60 -21.36 11.74 4.86
CA ALA A 60 -20.50 12.81 4.34
C ALA A 60 -20.38 12.76 2.81
N CYS A 61 -20.20 11.57 2.22
CA CYS A 61 -20.10 11.38 0.76
C CYS A 61 -21.37 11.85 0.03
N PHE A 62 -22.56 11.54 0.57
CA PHE A 62 -23.84 11.89 -0.04
C PHE A 62 -24.26 13.34 0.23
N ALA A 63 -23.99 13.86 1.43
CA ALA A 63 -24.22 15.27 1.75
C ALA A 63 -23.30 16.21 0.96
N SER A 64 -22.26 15.68 0.30
CA SER A 64 -21.23 16.46 -0.40
C SER A 64 -20.61 17.54 0.49
N GLN A 65 -20.55 17.25 1.79
CA GLN A 65 -19.84 18.07 2.77
C GLN A 65 -18.39 17.58 2.83
N GLY A 66 -17.45 18.48 2.59
CA GLY A 66 -16.03 18.16 2.66
C GLY A 66 -15.62 17.80 4.09
N HIS A 67 -15.42 16.50 4.32
CA HIS A 67 -14.99 15.95 5.61
C HIS A 67 -13.83 14.99 5.40
N SER A 68 -12.84 15.05 6.28
CA SER A 68 -11.67 14.17 6.20
C SER A 68 -11.58 13.35 7.46
N PHE A 69 -11.38 12.04 7.32
CA PHE A 69 -11.44 11.08 8.41
C PHE A 69 -10.10 10.36 8.59
N PHE A 70 -9.82 9.94 9.82
CA PHE A 70 -8.80 8.95 10.11
C PHE A 70 -9.43 7.77 10.84
N ILE A 71 -9.29 6.57 10.29
CA ILE A 71 -9.73 5.33 10.93
C ILE A 71 -8.56 4.77 11.73
N ASP A 72 -8.60 4.99 13.04
CA ASP A 72 -7.63 4.44 13.98
C ASP A 72 -8.08 3.05 14.44
N GLY A 73 -7.22 2.06 14.29
CA GLY A 73 -7.53 0.71 14.70
C GLY A 73 -6.31 -0.20 14.70
N PRO A 74 -6.16 -1.08 15.70
CA PRO A 74 -5.10 -2.09 15.74
C PRO A 74 -5.05 -3.05 14.55
N GLY A 75 -3.95 -3.80 14.44
CA GLY A 75 -3.88 -4.95 13.56
C GLY A 75 -5.03 -5.92 13.85
N GLY A 76 -5.78 -6.30 12.81
CA GLY A 76 -6.83 -7.32 12.94
C GLY A 76 -8.23 -6.80 13.30
N ILE A 77 -8.45 -5.49 13.44
CA ILE A 77 -9.79 -4.94 13.80
C ILE A 77 -10.78 -4.80 12.63
N GLY A 78 -10.37 -5.18 11.41
CA GLY A 78 -11.23 -5.12 10.23
C GLY A 78 -11.25 -3.78 9.48
N LYS A 79 -10.18 -2.97 9.53
CA LYS A 79 -10.07 -1.70 8.77
C LYS A 79 -10.31 -1.91 7.27
N THR A 80 -9.57 -2.85 6.68
CA THR A 80 -9.74 -3.24 5.27
C THR A 80 -11.14 -3.75 4.95
N PHE A 81 -11.79 -4.44 5.90
CA PHE A 81 -13.17 -4.92 5.75
C PHE A 81 -14.15 -3.74 5.61
N LEU A 82 -14.00 -2.72 6.45
CA LEU A 82 -14.73 -1.46 6.36
C LEU A 82 -14.43 -0.73 5.03
N TYR A 83 -13.18 -0.67 4.60
CA TYR A 83 -12.78 0.00 3.35
C TYR A 83 -13.42 -0.64 2.13
N ARG A 84 -13.36 -1.97 2.02
CA ARG A 84 -14.01 -2.72 0.94
C ARG A 84 -15.52 -2.50 0.94
N SER A 85 -16.16 -2.46 2.11
CA SER A 85 -17.61 -2.16 2.24
C SER A 85 -17.98 -0.78 1.69
N LEU A 86 -17.19 0.26 2.03
CA LEU A 86 -17.37 1.62 1.53
C LEU A 86 -17.21 1.70 0.00
N LEU A 87 -16.12 1.11 -0.52
CA LEU A 87 -15.81 1.08 -1.94
C LEU A 87 -16.91 0.37 -2.73
N ALA A 88 -17.33 -0.82 -2.29
CA ALA A 88 -18.37 -1.61 -2.96
C ALA A 88 -19.72 -0.88 -2.99
N THR A 89 -20.10 -0.22 -1.90
CA THR A 89 -21.37 0.52 -1.82
C THR A 89 -21.40 1.70 -2.78
N LEU A 90 -20.33 2.50 -2.83
CA LEU A 90 -20.29 3.67 -3.72
C LEU A 90 -20.18 3.24 -5.19
N ARG A 91 -19.31 2.27 -5.50
CA ARG A 91 -19.09 1.81 -6.88
C ARG A 91 -20.31 1.09 -7.45
N SER A 92 -21.05 0.31 -6.65
CA SER A 92 -22.28 -0.35 -7.10
C SER A 92 -23.41 0.63 -7.44
N GLN A 93 -23.34 1.85 -6.91
CA GLN A 93 -24.23 2.96 -7.24
C GLN A 93 -23.71 3.83 -8.40
N GLY A 94 -22.61 3.43 -9.05
CA GLY A 94 -22.01 4.15 -10.19
C GLY A 94 -21.14 5.35 -9.81
N TYR A 95 -20.85 5.55 -8.52
CA TYR A 95 -19.96 6.61 -8.07
C TYR A 95 -18.49 6.21 -8.17
N ILE A 96 -17.64 7.21 -8.36
CA ILE A 96 -16.18 7.03 -8.35
C ILE A 96 -15.71 7.06 -6.89
N ALA A 97 -15.18 5.93 -6.43
CA ALA A 97 -14.49 5.82 -5.15
C ALA A 97 -13.06 5.32 -5.40
N ILE A 98 -12.08 6.14 -5.07
CA ILE A 98 -10.66 5.89 -5.36
C ILE A 98 -10.03 5.19 -4.16
N ALA A 99 -9.38 4.06 -4.40
CA ALA A 99 -8.61 3.34 -3.38
C ALA A 99 -7.11 3.49 -3.65
N VAL A 100 -6.38 3.99 -2.66
CA VAL A 100 -4.92 4.04 -2.66
C VAL A 100 -4.34 3.46 -1.37
N ALA A 101 -3.06 3.09 -1.41
CA ALA A 101 -2.31 2.72 -0.22
C ALA A 101 -0.83 3.12 -0.34
N THR A 102 -0.12 3.18 0.78
CA THR A 102 1.31 3.55 0.81
C THR A 102 2.24 2.43 0.28
N SER A 103 1.79 1.17 0.27
CA SER A 103 2.56 0.04 -0.25
C SER A 103 1.79 -0.71 -1.35
N GLY A 104 2.52 -1.34 -2.27
CA GLY A 104 1.92 -2.13 -3.35
C GLY A 104 1.11 -3.33 -2.84
N ILE A 105 1.57 -3.99 -1.77
CA ILE A 105 0.85 -5.10 -1.15
C ILE A 105 -0.47 -4.63 -0.55
N ALA A 106 -0.46 -3.54 0.23
CA ALA A 106 -1.69 -2.97 0.79
C ALA A 106 -2.66 -2.53 -0.32
N ALA A 107 -2.15 -1.93 -1.39
CA ALA A 107 -2.96 -1.53 -2.55
C ALA A 107 -3.61 -2.74 -3.23
N SER A 108 -2.89 -3.86 -3.37
CA SER A 108 -3.41 -5.07 -4.03
C SER A 108 -4.59 -5.74 -3.31
N ILE A 109 -4.75 -5.48 -2.01
CA ILE A 109 -5.84 -6.03 -1.19
C ILE A 109 -7.15 -5.26 -1.43
N LEU A 110 -7.08 -4.00 -1.88
CA LEU A 110 -8.24 -3.17 -2.18
C LEU A 110 -8.64 -3.36 -3.65
N PRO A 111 -9.93 -3.61 -3.97
CA PRO A 111 -10.38 -3.69 -5.35
C PRO A 111 -10.03 -2.42 -6.14
N GLY A 112 -9.29 -2.57 -7.25
CA GLY A 112 -8.77 -1.45 -8.04
C GLY A 112 -7.78 -0.53 -7.32
N GLY A 113 -7.23 -0.98 -6.19
CA GLY A 113 -6.25 -0.23 -5.41
C GLY A 113 -4.96 0.00 -6.16
N ARG A 114 -4.35 1.17 -5.95
CA ARG A 114 -3.04 1.55 -6.49
C ARG A 114 -2.17 2.18 -5.41
N THR A 115 -0.85 2.25 -5.62
CA THR A 115 -0.02 3.06 -4.73
C THR A 115 -0.36 4.54 -4.91
N GLU A 116 -0.35 5.31 -3.82
CA GLU A 116 -0.54 6.76 -3.84
C GLU A 116 0.42 7.45 -4.83
N HIS A 117 1.68 7.01 -4.88
CA HIS A 117 2.71 7.58 -5.76
C HIS A 117 2.34 7.36 -7.22
N SER A 118 1.88 6.16 -7.57
CA SER A 118 1.49 5.83 -8.96
C SER A 118 0.25 6.59 -9.40
N ARG A 119 -0.71 6.80 -8.48
CA ARG A 119 -2.01 7.42 -8.74
C ARG A 119 -1.92 8.93 -8.81
N PHE A 120 -1.28 9.58 -7.84
CA PHE A 120 -1.26 11.04 -7.72
C PHE A 120 0.01 11.69 -8.28
N LYS A 121 0.96 10.88 -8.81
CA LYS A 121 2.25 11.37 -9.35
C LYS A 121 3.01 12.24 -8.34
N ILE A 122 3.00 11.81 -7.08
CA ILE A 122 3.67 12.48 -5.97
C ILE A 122 5.19 12.40 -6.21
N PRO A 123 5.95 13.49 -6.02
CA PRO A 123 7.40 13.48 -6.14
C PRO A 123 8.02 12.52 -5.14
N LEU A 124 8.97 11.69 -5.59
CA LEU A 124 9.75 10.82 -4.71
C LEU A 124 10.80 11.61 -3.90
N ASP A 125 11.18 12.79 -4.41
CA ASP A 125 12.18 13.68 -3.82
C ASP A 125 11.63 15.10 -3.67
N PHE A 126 11.15 15.39 -2.46
CA PHE A 126 10.62 16.70 -2.07
C PHE A 126 11.69 17.79 -1.97
N SER A 127 12.99 17.44 -2.02
CA SER A 127 14.06 18.44 -2.07
C SER A 127 14.16 19.11 -3.45
N LYS A 128 13.73 18.41 -4.51
CA LYS A 128 13.77 18.89 -5.89
C LYS A 128 12.44 19.48 -6.35
N ASN A 129 11.33 18.83 -6.04
CA ASN A 129 9.99 19.28 -6.39
C ASN A 129 9.05 19.04 -5.22
N ARG A 130 8.39 20.10 -4.75
CA ARG A 130 7.45 20.02 -3.62
C ARG A 130 6.00 19.73 -4.04
N THR A 131 5.68 19.93 -5.32
CA THR A 131 4.32 19.82 -5.84
C THR A 131 4.14 18.56 -6.68
N CYS A 132 2.93 17.99 -6.66
CA CYS A 132 2.56 16.87 -7.52
C CYS A 132 2.61 17.27 -9.00
N GLN A 133 3.19 16.42 -9.85
CA GLN A 133 3.33 16.70 -11.28
C GLN A 133 2.07 16.30 -12.05
N LEU A 134 0.95 16.95 -11.75
CA LEU A 134 -0.32 16.73 -12.44
C LEU A 134 -0.78 18.01 -13.13
N SER A 135 -1.18 17.87 -14.40
CA SER A 135 -1.88 18.94 -15.11
C SER A 135 -3.31 19.06 -14.58
N LYS A 136 -3.77 20.29 -14.31
CA LYS A 136 -5.16 20.60 -13.95
C LYS A 136 -6.17 20.12 -14.99
N GLN A 137 -5.74 20.05 -16.26
CA GLN A 137 -6.57 19.62 -17.39
C GLN A 137 -6.34 18.13 -17.73
N GLY A 138 -5.62 17.38 -16.88
CA GLY A 138 -5.38 15.96 -17.09
C GLY A 138 -6.54 15.06 -16.66
N SER A 139 -6.57 13.84 -17.19
CA SER A 139 -7.55 12.80 -16.81
C SER A 139 -7.59 12.54 -15.30
N VAL A 140 -6.43 12.59 -14.63
CA VAL A 140 -6.32 12.35 -13.18
C VAL A 140 -7.01 13.46 -12.39
N ALA A 141 -6.81 14.72 -12.78
CA ALA A 141 -7.44 15.86 -12.12
C ALA A 141 -8.98 15.78 -12.24
N ARG A 142 -9.48 15.38 -13.41
CA ARG A 142 -10.91 15.13 -13.62
C ARG A 142 -11.43 13.93 -12.82
N LEU A 143 -10.68 12.83 -12.76
CA LEU A 143 -11.00 11.67 -11.92
C LEU A 143 -11.12 12.08 -10.44
N LEU A 144 -10.15 12.86 -9.96
CA LEU A 144 -10.15 13.42 -8.61
C LEU A 144 -11.36 14.32 -8.42
N SER A 145 -11.68 15.23 -9.34
CA SER A 145 -12.82 16.14 -9.19
C SER A 145 -14.18 15.42 -9.19
N GLU A 146 -14.32 14.34 -9.96
CA GLU A 146 -15.54 13.52 -10.00
C GLU A 146 -15.64 12.49 -8.84
N SER A 147 -14.56 12.21 -8.10
CA SER A 147 -14.59 11.22 -7.02
C SER A 147 -15.46 11.62 -5.83
N LYS A 148 -16.29 10.69 -5.34
CA LYS A 148 -17.08 10.85 -4.10
C LYS A 148 -16.29 10.52 -2.85
N LEU A 149 -15.33 9.61 -2.96
CA LEU A 149 -14.49 9.16 -1.85
C LEU A 149 -13.06 8.94 -2.36
N ILE A 150 -12.08 9.36 -1.57
CA ILE A 150 -10.68 8.96 -1.71
C ILE A 150 -10.26 8.25 -0.42
N LEU A 151 -9.90 6.97 -0.53
CA LEU A 151 -9.49 6.14 0.59
C LEU A 151 -8.00 5.85 0.49
N TRP A 152 -7.27 6.10 1.57
CA TRP A 152 -5.83 5.88 1.65
C TRP A 152 -5.48 4.95 2.81
N ASP A 153 -5.11 3.70 2.51
CA ASP A 153 -4.69 2.70 3.50
C ASP A 153 -3.19 2.76 3.81
N GLU A 154 -2.80 2.35 5.01
CA GLU A 154 -1.43 2.43 5.56
C GLU A 154 -0.84 3.85 5.54
N ALA A 155 -1.67 4.87 5.80
CA ALA A 155 -1.28 6.27 5.88
C ALA A 155 -0.30 6.56 7.04
N SER A 156 -0.22 5.69 8.05
CA SER A 156 0.79 5.80 9.13
C SER A 156 2.23 5.62 8.63
N MET A 157 2.41 4.93 7.50
CA MET A 157 3.71 4.75 6.84
C MET A 157 4.06 5.90 5.87
N ALA A 158 3.10 6.77 5.55
CA ALA A 158 3.31 7.87 4.62
C ALA A 158 4.02 9.03 5.30
N LYS A 159 4.93 9.67 4.58
CA LYS A 159 5.60 10.89 5.07
C LYS A 159 4.57 12.02 5.13
N ARG A 160 4.73 12.89 6.12
CA ARG A 160 3.96 14.11 6.29
C ARG A 160 3.91 14.93 4.99
N GLU A 161 5.07 15.13 4.38
CA GLU A 161 5.22 15.94 3.16
C GLU A 161 4.40 15.35 1.99
N THR A 162 4.26 14.02 1.95
CA THR A 162 3.47 13.31 0.94
C THR A 162 1.97 13.58 1.10
N ILE A 163 1.48 13.64 2.32
CA ILE A 163 0.07 13.93 2.60
C ILE A 163 -0.23 15.42 2.41
N GLU A 164 0.71 16.30 2.78
CA GLU A 164 0.58 17.75 2.57
C GLU A 164 0.58 18.10 1.09
N ALA A 165 1.46 17.50 0.28
CA ALA A 165 1.43 17.68 -1.17
C ALA A 165 0.17 17.12 -1.85
N PHE A 166 -0.46 16.11 -1.25
CA PHE A 166 -1.74 15.58 -1.69
C PHE A 166 -2.91 16.53 -1.34
N ASP A 167 -2.88 17.15 -0.15
CA ASP A 167 -3.81 18.23 0.21
C ASP A 167 -3.69 19.40 -0.77
N ASP A 168 -2.48 19.90 -1.01
CA ASP A 168 -2.23 20.99 -1.96
C ASP A 168 -2.73 20.65 -3.37
N LEU A 169 -2.49 19.42 -3.84
CA LEU A 169 -3.01 18.93 -5.12
C LEU A 169 -4.54 19.02 -5.17
N LEU A 170 -5.25 18.54 -4.14
CA LEU A 170 -6.70 18.56 -4.14
C LEU A 170 -7.27 19.97 -4.03
N ARG A 171 -6.64 20.85 -3.24
CA ARG A 171 -7.03 22.27 -3.17
C ARG A 171 -6.89 22.96 -4.53
N ASP A 172 -5.81 22.64 -5.24
CA ASP A 172 -5.53 23.21 -6.56
C ASP A 172 -6.47 22.68 -7.66
N VAL A 173 -6.80 21.38 -7.63
CA VAL A 173 -7.74 20.74 -8.56
C VAL A 173 -9.19 21.16 -8.31
N MET A 174 -9.57 21.32 -7.04
CA MET A 174 -10.93 21.69 -6.63
C MET A 174 -11.16 23.20 -6.52
N GLU A 175 -10.10 24.00 -6.69
CA GLU A 175 -10.11 25.46 -6.49
C GLU A 175 -10.72 25.85 -5.14
N SER A 176 -10.27 25.18 -4.07
CA SER A 176 -10.85 25.31 -2.73
C SER A 176 -9.77 25.37 -1.66
N GLU A 177 -9.89 26.31 -0.74
CA GLU A 177 -9.00 26.44 0.44
C GLU A 177 -9.35 25.46 1.58
N LEU A 178 -10.44 24.69 1.42
CA LEU A 178 -10.81 23.67 2.38
C LEU A 178 -9.77 22.53 2.39
N PRO A 179 -9.53 21.88 3.54
CA PRO A 179 -8.70 20.69 3.59
C PRO A 179 -9.12 19.68 2.52
N PHE A 180 -8.14 19.17 1.80
CA PHE A 180 -8.24 18.23 0.69
C PHE A 180 -9.22 18.70 -0.39
N GLY A 181 -9.24 20.01 -0.66
CA GLY A 181 -10.13 20.61 -1.66
C GLY A 181 -11.62 20.40 -1.37
N GLY A 182 -12.00 20.17 -0.10
CA GLY A 182 -13.37 19.86 0.29
C GLY A 182 -13.83 18.46 -0.12
N LYS A 183 -12.90 17.55 -0.46
CA LYS A 183 -13.23 16.16 -0.76
C LYS A 183 -13.44 15.33 0.49
N VAL A 184 -14.22 14.26 0.34
CA VAL A 184 -14.28 13.21 1.37
C VAL A 184 -13.06 12.32 1.25
N VAL A 185 -12.14 12.44 2.20
CA VAL A 185 -10.90 11.68 2.25
C VAL A 185 -10.88 10.84 3.52
N VAL A 186 -10.61 9.54 3.39
CA VAL A 186 -10.52 8.61 4.52
C VAL A 186 -9.12 8.03 4.56
N PHE A 187 -8.37 8.40 5.59
CA PHE A 187 -7.07 7.79 5.88
C PHE A 187 -7.27 6.59 6.81
N GLY A 188 -6.52 5.53 6.54
CA GLY A 188 -6.45 4.32 7.33
C GLY A 188 -5.03 4.05 7.78
N GLY A 189 -4.85 3.60 9.02
CA GLY A 189 -3.52 3.23 9.46
C GLY A 189 -3.48 2.81 10.92
N ASP A 190 -2.27 2.55 11.38
CA ASP A 190 -1.98 2.21 12.76
C ASP A 190 -0.58 2.71 13.11
N PHE A 191 -0.50 3.75 13.95
CA PHE A 191 0.77 4.33 14.39
C PHE A 191 1.53 3.46 15.40
N ARG A 192 0.93 2.35 15.86
CA ARG A 192 1.64 1.30 16.62
C ARG A 192 2.40 0.35 15.69
N GLN A 193 2.22 0.46 14.37
CA GLN A 193 3.00 -0.27 13.37
C GLN A 193 4.24 0.54 12.94
N THR A 194 4.72 0.32 11.72
CA THR A 194 5.94 0.98 11.22
C THR A 194 5.68 2.44 10.84
N LEU A 195 6.61 3.31 11.24
CA LEU A 195 6.67 4.72 10.84
C LEU A 195 7.25 4.87 9.42
N PRO A 196 7.21 6.08 8.82
CA PRO A 196 7.75 6.32 7.49
C PRO A 196 9.23 5.93 7.36
N VAL A 197 9.59 5.22 6.29
CA VAL A 197 10.96 4.75 6.09
C VAL A 197 11.83 5.88 5.54
N ILE A 198 12.77 6.38 6.36
CA ILE A 198 13.75 7.40 5.97
C ILE A 198 15.16 6.87 6.24
N LYS A 199 15.98 6.77 5.18
CA LYS A 199 17.35 6.27 5.29
C LYS A 199 18.17 7.18 6.21
N GLN A 200 18.85 6.58 7.19
CA GLN A 200 19.77 7.27 8.10
C GLN A 200 19.13 8.46 8.87
N ALA A 201 17.81 8.46 9.05
CA ALA A 201 17.14 9.48 9.84
C ALA A 201 17.39 9.26 11.34
N THR A 202 17.57 10.36 12.07
CA THR A 202 17.50 10.35 13.52
C THR A 202 16.04 10.15 13.96
N LYS A 203 15.84 9.84 15.25
CA LYS A 203 14.50 9.69 15.84
C LYS A 203 13.68 10.97 15.67
N GLU A 204 14.30 12.13 15.81
CA GLU A 204 13.65 13.44 15.67
C GLU A 204 13.15 13.65 14.24
N ILE A 205 14.00 13.36 13.24
CA ILE A 205 13.63 13.46 11.81
C ILE A 205 12.46 12.51 11.51
N LEU A 206 12.54 11.27 11.98
CA LEU A 206 11.48 10.28 11.79
C LEU A 206 10.14 10.79 12.34
N LEU A 207 10.14 11.29 13.57
CA LEU A 207 8.94 11.84 14.20
C LEU A 207 8.41 13.05 13.44
N GLN A 208 9.27 14.00 13.07
CA GLN A 208 8.86 15.20 12.32
C GLN A 208 8.24 14.87 10.97
N SER A 209 8.67 13.78 10.33
CA SER A 209 8.10 13.28 9.08
C SER A 209 6.84 12.43 9.26
N CYS A 210 6.40 12.14 10.48
CA CYS A 210 5.14 11.42 10.70
C CYS A 210 3.94 12.34 10.44
N PHE A 211 2.85 11.77 9.91
CA PHE A 211 1.61 12.49 9.66
C PHE A 211 1.03 13.18 10.93
N LEU A 212 1.27 12.60 12.12
CA LEU A 212 0.90 13.18 13.40
C LEU A 212 1.44 14.60 13.63
N ASN A 213 2.56 14.95 12.99
CA ASN A 213 3.19 16.28 13.06
C ASN A 213 2.74 17.23 11.93
N SER A 214 1.75 16.84 11.12
CA SER A 214 1.11 17.73 10.16
C SER A 214 0.03 18.58 10.83
N PRO A 215 -0.12 19.87 10.47
CA PRO A 215 -1.29 20.65 10.84
C PRO A 215 -2.62 20.02 10.38
N LEU A 216 -2.60 19.24 9.30
CA LEU A 216 -3.77 18.54 8.77
C LEU A 216 -4.30 17.47 9.73
N TRP A 217 -3.42 16.86 10.53
CA TRP A 217 -3.81 15.82 11.48
C TRP A 217 -4.92 16.29 12.41
N TYR A 218 -4.82 17.51 12.92
CA TYR A 218 -5.79 18.08 13.85
C TYR A 218 -7.16 18.35 13.21
N LYS A 219 -7.19 18.53 11.88
CA LYS A 219 -8.43 18.77 11.12
C LYS A 219 -9.23 17.50 10.81
N LEU A 220 -8.63 16.32 10.96
CA LEU A 220 -9.32 15.06 10.67
C LEU A 220 -10.36 14.70 11.74
N HIS A 221 -11.45 14.06 11.35
CA HIS A 221 -12.38 13.38 12.25
C HIS A 221 -11.86 11.96 12.54
N LYS A 222 -11.56 11.66 13.81
CA LYS A 222 -10.97 10.37 14.20
C LYS A 222 -12.07 9.39 14.55
N LEU A 223 -12.12 8.27 13.85
CA LEU A 223 -13.03 7.17 14.12
C LEU A 223 -12.21 6.00 14.63
N LYS A 224 -12.45 5.58 15.87
CA LYS A 224 -11.72 4.48 16.52
C LYS A 224 -12.48 3.16 16.38
N LEU A 225 -11.75 2.12 16.04
CA LEU A 225 -12.21 0.74 16.02
C LEU A 225 -11.37 -0.07 17.02
N THR A 226 -12.03 -0.80 17.91
CA THR A 226 -11.36 -1.46 19.05
C THR A 226 -11.56 -2.97 19.10
N GLU A 227 -12.57 -3.50 18.42
CA GLU A 227 -12.87 -4.93 18.43
C GLU A 227 -11.92 -5.72 17.51
N ASN A 228 -11.16 -6.67 18.07
CA ASN A 228 -10.24 -7.52 17.30
C ASN A 228 -11.01 -8.67 16.64
N MET A 229 -11.07 -8.65 15.31
CA MET A 229 -11.80 -9.65 14.51
C MET A 229 -10.90 -10.80 14.07
N ARG A 230 -9.57 -10.62 14.06
CA ARG A 230 -8.60 -11.62 13.56
C ARG A 230 -8.24 -12.65 14.61
N ALA A 231 -8.01 -12.20 15.85
CA ALA A 231 -7.63 -13.03 16.99
C ALA A 231 -8.78 -13.16 17.99
N ILE A 232 -10.03 -13.21 17.50
CA ILE A 232 -11.23 -13.26 18.35
C ILE A 232 -11.26 -14.49 19.28
N LEU A 233 -10.66 -15.60 18.83
CA LEU A 233 -10.54 -16.85 19.59
C LEU A 233 -9.32 -16.89 20.52
N ASP A 234 -8.44 -15.88 20.45
CA ASP A 234 -7.26 -15.77 21.31
C ASP A 234 -7.11 -14.34 21.86
N PRO A 235 -7.96 -13.96 22.84
CA PRO A 235 -7.90 -12.63 23.44
C PRO A 235 -6.55 -12.35 24.11
N GLN A 236 -5.93 -13.36 24.73
CA GLN A 236 -4.64 -13.22 25.43
C GLN A 236 -3.53 -12.78 24.47
N PHE A 237 -3.45 -13.42 23.30
CA PHE A 237 -2.51 -13.02 22.26
C PHE A 237 -2.82 -11.61 21.72
N SER A 238 -4.10 -11.31 21.49
CA SER A 238 -4.51 -9.98 21.00
C SER A 238 -4.15 -8.85 21.98
N GLU A 239 -4.33 -9.07 23.29
CA GLU A 239 -3.97 -8.13 24.34
C GLU A 239 -2.45 -7.99 24.49
N PHE A 240 -1.70 -9.09 24.37
CA PHE A 240 -0.24 -9.06 24.34
C PHE A 240 0.27 -8.18 23.20
N LEU A 241 -0.23 -8.37 21.97
CA LEU A 241 0.16 -7.53 20.83
C LEU A 241 -0.16 -6.05 21.04
N LEU A 242 -1.28 -5.74 21.71
CA LEU A 242 -1.63 -4.36 22.06
C LEU A 242 -0.66 -3.76 23.08
N ARG A 243 -0.30 -4.50 24.13
CA ARG A 243 0.68 -4.05 25.13
C ARG A 243 2.04 -3.80 24.49
N VAL A 244 2.48 -4.69 23.58
CA VAL A 244 3.71 -4.50 22.81
C VAL A 244 3.63 -3.22 21.97
N GLY A 245 2.57 -3.07 21.16
CA GLY A 245 2.40 -1.91 20.28
C GLY A 245 2.25 -0.56 21.01
N GLU A 246 1.77 -0.57 22.26
CA GLU A 246 1.66 0.62 23.10
C GLU A 246 2.88 0.85 23.99
N GLY A 247 3.89 -0.01 23.93
CA GLY A 247 5.07 0.08 24.79
C GLY A 247 4.78 -0.14 26.28
N ARG A 248 3.74 -0.92 26.59
CA ARG A 248 3.31 -1.25 27.96
C ARG A 248 3.73 -2.65 28.41
N GLU A 249 4.23 -3.47 27.50
CA GLU A 249 4.74 -4.81 27.83
C GLU A 249 6.01 -4.69 28.68
N LEU A 250 6.18 -5.62 29.63
CA LEU A 250 7.35 -5.61 30.51
C LEU A 250 8.61 -5.91 29.70
N VAL A 251 9.66 -5.17 30.03
CA VAL A 251 10.99 -5.33 29.46
C VAL A 251 11.97 -5.77 30.53
N ASP A 252 13.02 -6.48 30.11
CA ASP A 252 14.13 -6.85 30.96
C ASP A 252 15.09 -5.66 31.22
N PHE A 253 16.23 -5.93 31.85
CA PHE A 253 17.24 -4.92 32.16
C PHE A 253 17.91 -4.29 30.91
N ASN A 254 17.81 -4.94 29.75
CA ASN A 254 18.29 -4.43 28.47
C ASN A 254 17.22 -3.62 27.71
N GLY A 255 15.98 -3.57 28.23
CA GLY A 255 14.85 -2.97 27.53
C GLY A 255 14.23 -3.89 26.48
N GLU A 256 14.48 -5.22 26.56
CA GLU A 256 13.96 -6.20 25.62
C GLU A 256 12.71 -6.91 26.16
N ILE A 257 11.77 -7.22 25.26
CA ILE A 257 10.54 -7.95 25.60
C ILE A 257 10.83 -9.45 25.59
N THR A 258 10.55 -10.14 26.70
CA THR A 258 10.63 -11.60 26.74
C THR A 258 9.40 -12.22 26.09
N LEU A 259 9.60 -12.99 25.02
CA LEU A 259 8.51 -13.71 24.36
C LEU A 259 8.09 -14.96 25.16
N PRO A 260 6.77 -15.30 25.19
CA PRO A 260 6.28 -16.57 25.73
C PRO A 260 6.98 -17.77 25.07
N ARG A 261 7.27 -18.82 25.86
CA ARG A 261 7.98 -20.02 25.37
C ARG A 261 7.28 -20.69 24.20
N ASP A 262 5.95 -20.66 24.17
CA ASP A 262 5.14 -21.26 23.11
C ASP A 262 5.22 -20.50 21.77
N LEU A 263 5.77 -19.27 21.77
CA LEU A 263 5.99 -18.46 20.58
C LEU A 263 7.45 -18.48 20.09
N VAL A 264 8.34 -19.19 20.78
CA VAL A 264 9.79 -19.14 20.53
C VAL A 264 10.31 -20.49 20.08
N ILE A 265 11.08 -20.50 18.99
CA ILE A 265 11.96 -21.61 18.64
C ILE A 265 13.32 -21.33 19.29
N PRO A 266 13.77 -22.14 20.27
CA PRO A 266 15.05 -21.92 20.96
C PRO A 266 16.21 -21.88 19.98
N TYR A 267 17.11 -20.92 20.16
CA TYR A 267 18.33 -20.81 19.37
C TYR A 267 19.43 -21.72 19.93
N TYR A 268 20.08 -22.49 19.05
CA TYR A 268 21.24 -23.32 19.36
C TYR A 268 22.46 -22.82 18.56
N ASP A 269 22.46 -23.09 17.26
CA ASP A 269 23.32 -22.46 16.27
C ASP A 269 22.51 -22.01 15.05
N LYS A 270 23.16 -21.29 14.13
CA LYS A 270 22.49 -20.71 12.96
C LYS A 270 21.85 -21.78 12.07
N GLU A 271 22.58 -22.86 11.75
CA GLU A 271 22.12 -23.86 10.80
C GLU A 271 20.98 -24.69 11.39
N GLU A 272 21.16 -25.23 12.60
CA GLU A 272 20.13 -26.02 13.27
C GLU A 272 18.86 -25.19 13.54
N SER A 273 19.01 -23.96 14.03
CA SER A 273 17.86 -23.10 14.34
C SER A 273 17.07 -22.72 13.09
N LEU A 274 17.75 -22.41 11.98
CA LEU A 274 17.10 -22.15 10.71
C LEU A 274 16.39 -23.40 10.19
N ASN A 275 17.02 -24.57 10.27
CA ASN A 275 16.39 -25.84 9.91
C ASN A 275 15.10 -26.10 10.70
N ARG A 276 15.14 -25.89 12.02
CA ARG A 276 13.98 -26.05 12.90
C ARG A 276 12.87 -25.05 12.58
N LEU A 277 13.21 -23.80 12.29
CA LEU A 277 12.26 -22.78 11.84
C LEU A 277 11.58 -23.20 10.53
N LEU A 278 12.38 -23.57 9.51
CA LEU A 278 11.84 -23.98 8.22
C LEU A 278 10.95 -25.23 8.34
N GLN A 279 11.35 -26.23 9.13
CA GLN A 279 10.55 -27.45 9.35
C GLN A 279 9.25 -27.16 10.12
N SER A 280 9.27 -26.22 11.07
CA SER A 280 8.09 -25.81 11.83
C SER A 280 7.05 -25.11 10.94
N ILE A 281 7.51 -24.21 10.07
CA ILE A 281 6.63 -23.43 9.20
C ILE A 281 6.27 -24.18 7.91
N PHE A 282 7.19 -24.94 7.33
CA PHE A 282 7.02 -25.66 6.07
C PHE A 282 7.45 -27.14 6.22
N PRO A 283 6.67 -27.97 6.93
CA PRO A 283 7.06 -29.34 7.25
C PRO A 283 7.18 -30.30 6.04
N ASP A 284 6.45 -30.05 4.96
CA ASP A 284 6.43 -30.92 3.78
C ASP A 284 6.39 -30.13 2.47
N LEU A 285 7.58 -29.82 1.93
CA LEU A 285 7.72 -29.11 0.66
C LEU A 285 7.25 -29.93 -0.55
N THR A 286 7.25 -31.26 -0.45
CA THR A 286 6.77 -32.14 -1.53
C THR A 286 5.25 -32.00 -1.66
N LEU A 287 4.55 -32.04 -0.54
CA LEU A 287 3.11 -31.78 -0.51
C LEU A 287 2.77 -30.40 -1.09
N TYR A 288 3.53 -29.36 -0.74
CA TYR A 288 3.27 -28.01 -1.25
C TYR A 288 3.59 -27.84 -2.74
N SER A 289 4.50 -28.64 -3.28
CA SER A 289 4.77 -28.65 -4.72
C SER A 289 3.63 -29.26 -5.53
N LEU A 290 2.88 -30.20 -4.95
CA LEU A 290 1.72 -30.82 -5.59
C LEU A 290 0.45 -29.97 -5.40
N ASP A 291 0.32 -29.33 -4.24
CA ASP A 291 -0.83 -28.51 -3.88
C ASP A 291 -0.38 -27.22 -3.18
N PRO A 292 -0.10 -26.15 -3.93
CA PRO A 292 0.36 -24.87 -3.39
C PRO A 292 -0.64 -24.22 -2.43
N TYR A 293 -1.94 -24.53 -2.56
CA TYR A 293 -2.97 -23.95 -1.71
C TYR A 293 -2.82 -24.36 -0.25
N ARG A 294 -2.16 -25.49 0.04
CA ARG A 294 -1.83 -25.92 1.41
C ARG A 294 -0.79 -25.04 2.11
N MET A 295 -0.06 -24.22 1.35
CA MET A 295 0.95 -23.29 1.87
C MET A 295 0.38 -21.90 2.13
N ILE A 296 -0.82 -21.56 1.65
CA ILE A 296 -1.32 -20.16 1.59
C ILE A 296 -1.36 -19.43 2.95
N ASN A 297 -1.48 -20.18 4.05
CA ASN A 297 -1.55 -19.63 5.41
C ASN A 297 -0.19 -19.64 6.14
N ARG A 298 0.93 -19.85 5.43
CA ARG A 298 2.28 -19.97 5.99
C ARG A 298 3.18 -18.89 5.41
N CYS A 299 3.88 -18.17 6.27
CA CYS A 299 4.88 -17.20 5.85
C CYS A 299 5.99 -17.07 6.90
N ILE A 300 7.17 -16.65 6.45
CA ILE A 300 8.27 -16.24 7.33
C ILE A 300 8.54 -14.77 7.06
N LEU A 301 8.50 -13.96 8.10
CA LEU A 301 8.81 -12.54 8.04
C LEU A 301 10.15 -12.30 8.72
N THR A 302 11.00 -11.48 8.10
CA THR A 302 12.26 -11.05 8.71
C THR A 302 12.43 -9.54 8.59
N PRO A 303 13.21 -8.89 9.49
CA PRO A 303 13.40 -7.45 9.44
C PRO A 303 14.24 -6.95 8.26
N LYS A 304 15.02 -7.82 7.60
CA LYS A 304 16.00 -7.43 6.57
C LYS A 304 15.82 -8.26 5.30
N ASN A 305 15.87 -7.59 4.15
CA ASN A 305 15.83 -8.27 2.85
C ASN A 305 16.93 -9.32 2.70
N SER A 306 18.15 -9.07 3.19
CA SER A 306 19.24 -10.05 3.15
C SER A 306 18.89 -11.37 3.85
N SER A 307 18.10 -11.31 4.92
CA SER A 307 17.64 -12.50 5.65
C SER A 307 16.48 -13.19 4.93
N VAL A 308 15.62 -12.43 4.24
CA VAL A 308 14.61 -12.99 3.31
C VAL A 308 15.30 -13.74 2.17
N ASP A 309 16.31 -13.13 1.56
CA ASP A 309 17.07 -13.71 0.44
C ASP A 309 17.77 -15.02 0.88
N GLU A 310 18.43 -15.02 2.05
CA GLU A 310 19.05 -16.24 2.61
C GLU A 310 18.04 -17.37 2.83
N LEU A 311 16.87 -17.07 3.41
CA LEU A 311 15.83 -18.07 3.67
C LEU A 311 15.22 -18.60 2.37
N ASN A 312 14.93 -17.71 1.41
CA ASN A 312 14.40 -18.08 0.11
C ASN A 312 15.39 -18.95 -0.67
N ASP A 313 16.69 -18.64 -0.61
CA ASP A 313 17.75 -19.43 -1.22
C ASP A 313 17.86 -20.84 -0.63
N ILE A 314 17.68 -20.98 0.69
CA ILE A 314 17.63 -22.29 1.34
C ILE A 314 16.39 -23.06 0.90
N LEU A 315 15.22 -22.42 0.92
CA LEU A 315 13.95 -23.06 0.59
C LEU A 315 13.89 -23.49 -0.88
N ILE A 316 14.25 -22.63 -1.83
CA ILE A 316 14.17 -22.94 -3.27
C ILE A 316 15.04 -24.14 -3.65
N LYS A 317 16.18 -24.32 -2.97
CA LYS A 317 17.05 -25.50 -3.16
C LYS A 317 16.41 -26.78 -2.63
N ARG A 318 15.61 -26.71 -1.55
CA ARG A 318 14.91 -27.85 -0.94
C ARG A 318 13.60 -28.21 -1.63
N PHE A 319 12.91 -27.25 -2.24
CA PHE A 319 11.69 -27.53 -3.01
C PHE A 319 11.99 -28.57 -4.09
N PRO A 320 11.12 -29.56 -4.34
CA PRO A 320 11.29 -30.46 -5.47
C PRO A 320 11.12 -29.72 -6.80
N GLY A 321 11.55 -30.36 -7.90
CA GLY A 321 11.48 -29.79 -9.24
C GLY A 321 12.79 -29.17 -9.74
N GLU A 322 12.83 -28.90 -11.04
CA GLU A 322 14.01 -28.41 -11.75
C GLU A 322 14.23 -26.91 -11.50
N LEU A 323 15.44 -26.56 -11.07
CA LEU A 323 15.84 -25.19 -10.80
C LEU A 323 16.23 -24.47 -12.09
N HIS A 324 15.48 -23.42 -12.41
CA HIS A 324 15.76 -22.53 -13.53
C HIS A 324 16.41 -21.24 -13.00
N THR A 325 17.55 -20.86 -13.59
CA THR A 325 18.25 -19.62 -13.24
C THR A 325 18.16 -18.63 -14.39
N PHE A 326 17.61 -17.46 -14.11
CA PHE A 326 17.56 -16.32 -15.02
C PHE A 326 18.60 -15.29 -14.58
N ILE A 327 19.41 -14.83 -15.52
CA ILE A 327 20.49 -13.87 -15.28
C ILE A 327 20.15 -12.57 -16.00
N SER A 328 20.25 -11.42 -15.31
CA SER A 328 20.02 -10.11 -15.91
C SER A 328 21.08 -9.79 -16.97
N SER A 329 20.72 -8.92 -17.91
CA SER A 329 21.66 -8.36 -18.89
C SER A 329 21.75 -6.85 -18.67
N ASP A 330 22.75 -6.44 -17.90
CA ASP A 330 22.97 -5.05 -17.51
C ASP A 330 24.03 -4.39 -18.39
N LYS A 331 23.77 -3.16 -18.84
CA LYS A 331 24.68 -2.42 -19.74
C LYS A 331 24.98 -1.04 -19.21
N THR A 332 26.24 -0.64 -19.30
CA THR A 332 26.66 0.75 -19.07
C THR A 332 26.17 1.65 -20.21
N VAL A 333 25.95 2.93 -19.91
CA VAL A 333 25.62 3.95 -20.93
C VAL A 333 26.77 4.11 -21.92
N ASP A 334 28.02 4.06 -21.42
CA ASP A 334 29.22 4.01 -22.25
C ASP A 334 29.81 2.60 -22.24
N GLN A 335 29.70 1.90 -23.37
CA GLN A 335 30.11 0.50 -23.53
C GLN A 335 31.61 0.27 -23.27
N ARG A 336 32.45 1.33 -23.35
CA ARG A 336 33.88 1.22 -23.07
C ARG A 336 34.17 0.81 -21.62
N HIS A 337 33.25 1.11 -20.72
CA HIS A 337 33.35 0.77 -19.30
C HIS A 337 32.62 -0.52 -18.91
N GLN A 338 32.06 -1.27 -19.88
CA GLN A 338 31.27 -2.46 -19.57
C GLN A 338 32.09 -3.50 -18.80
N GLY A 339 33.31 -3.81 -19.26
CA GLY A 339 34.17 -4.79 -18.61
C GLY A 339 34.65 -4.34 -17.22
N ASP A 340 34.83 -3.04 -16.99
CA ASP A 340 35.31 -2.50 -15.71
C ASP A 340 34.22 -2.54 -14.62
N TYR A 341 32.94 -2.53 -15.00
CA TYR A 341 31.82 -2.43 -14.06
C TYR A 341 30.88 -3.63 -14.06
N GLU A 342 31.16 -4.69 -14.82
CA GLU A 342 30.26 -5.85 -14.94
C GLU A 342 29.94 -6.47 -13.57
N ASP A 343 30.96 -6.79 -12.75
CA ASP A 343 30.75 -7.32 -11.39
C ASP A 343 30.02 -6.34 -10.47
N PHE A 344 30.29 -5.05 -10.62
CA PHE A 344 29.62 -4.01 -9.84
C PHE A 344 28.13 -3.95 -10.20
N LEU A 345 27.78 -3.98 -11.49
CA LEU A 345 26.40 -4.01 -11.98
C LEU A 345 25.68 -5.26 -11.49
N ASN A 346 26.31 -6.43 -11.61
CA ASN A 346 25.74 -7.71 -11.16
C ASN A 346 25.51 -7.75 -9.64
N SER A 347 26.25 -6.94 -8.86
CA SER A 347 26.05 -6.79 -7.42
C SER A 347 24.93 -5.81 -7.03
N GLN A 348 24.44 -4.99 -7.98
CA GLN A 348 23.38 -4.04 -7.69
C GLN A 348 22.03 -4.75 -7.52
N ASN A 349 21.31 -4.37 -6.48
CA ASN A 349 19.92 -4.81 -6.26
C ASN A 349 19.02 -3.58 -6.03
N PRO A 350 18.79 -2.76 -7.08
CA PRO A 350 18.00 -1.56 -6.97
C PRO A 350 16.53 -1.89 -6.66
N LYS A 351 15.89 -1.04 -5.84
CA LYS A 351 14.49 -1.23 -5.45
C LYS A 351 13.58 -1.22 -6.67
N GLY A 352 12.69 -2.23 -6.75
CA GLY A 352 11.67 -2.32 -7.81
C GLY A 352 12.14 -3.06 -9.07
N LEU A 353 13.37 -3.56 -9.11
CA LEU A 353 13.88 -4.43 -10.16
C LEU A 353 14.20 -5.82 -9.58
N PRO A 354 14.12 -6.89 -10.40
CA PRO A 354 14.59 -8.21 -9.98
C PRO A 354 16.11 -8.19 -9.74
N PRO A 355 16.62 -9.11 -8.89
CA PRO A 355 18.07 -9.25 -8.70
C PRO A 355 18.73 -9.74 -9.99
N HIS A 356 20.04 -9.54 -10.11
CA HIS A 356 20.84 -10.04 -11.23
C HIS A 356 20.64 -11.54 -11.46
N ARG A 357 20.58 -12.33 -10.38
CA ARG A 357 20.32 -13.77 -10.45
C ARG A 357 18.96 -14.09 -9.82
N LEU A 358 18.02 -14.52 -10.65
CA LEU A 358 16.69 -14.96 -10.23
C LEU A 358 16.56 -16.48 -10.38
N MET A 359 16.29 -17.16 -9.27
CA MET A 359 16.15 -18.61 -9.19
C MET A 359 14.68 -19.00 -9.01
N LEU A 360 14.14 -19.80 -9.93
CA LEU A 360 12.74 -20.22 -9.94
C LEU A 360 12.62 -21.74 -10.13
N LYS A 361 11.55 -22.32 -9.61
CA LYS A 361 11.14 -23.69 -9.88
C LYS A 361 9.71 -23.69 -10.36
N GLU A 362 9.43 -24.50 -11.37
CA GLU A 362 8.05 -24.73 -11.80
C GLU A 362 7.34 -25.60 -10.76
N ILE A 363 6.10 -25.23 -10.48
CA ILE A 363 5.19 -26.04 -9.68
C ILE A 363 4.29 -26.73 -10.69
N ASP A 364 4.34 -28.07 -10.72
CA ASP A 364 3.55 -28.86 -11.64
C ASP A 364 2.06 -28.65 -11.34
N ARG A 365 1.34 -28.07 -12.31
CA ARG A 365 -0.11 -27.79 -12.22
C ARG A 365 -0.94 -28.88 -12.88
N SER A 366 -0.40 -30.07 -13.09
CA SER A 366 -1.14 -31.18 -13.68
C SER A 366 -2.15 -31.78 -12.69
N TYR A 367 -3.28 -31.10 -12.50
CA TYR A 367 -4.53 -31.68 -11.98
C TYR A 367 -5.75 -31.05 -12.67
#